data_AF-A0A2V6TXN8-F1
#
_entry.id   AF-A0A2V6TXN8-F1
#
_cell.length_a   1.000
_cell.length_b   1.000
_cell.length_c   1.000
_cell.angle_alpha   90.00
_cell.angle_beta   90.00
_cell.angle_gamma   90.00
#
_symmetry.space_group_name_H-M   'P 1'
#
loop_
_entity.id
_entity.type
_entity.pdbx_description
1 polymer ?
#
loop_
_entity_poly.entity_id
_entity_poly.type
_entity_poly.pdbx_seq_one_letter_code
_entity_poly.pdbx_strand_id
1 'polypeptide(L)'
;MGGDVEHAAHVGMATPRAVQNGTLQNNSRRSPEDVMTGSHDSTVDQRGRKAPCPPRTSASGGGRGAHGDRASGRVSCYLRPKLMRVRSCLPAPPSLARTGGMMINDTLMRSLVVAALALLWAAPGMAQTPSGPAPAAGAGRPGFPATSFLAPTKTTWESTRALVLGLADIIPEDKYDFRPTPAVRTFREILIHLIGENYTFFSRVSGDNLGSNARFDALRSRAEIMKALQESYDYGARVWEGLTEEKALEMVAGRGGQQVQRWAAILGVIHDNMNHYGNLVVYVRLNGMVPPRSAPRN
;
A
#
# COMPACT_ATOMS: atom_id res chain seq x y z
N MET A 1 59.90 0.17 -30.89
CA MET A 1 58.98 0.05 -32.04
C MET A 1 57.73 0.84 -31.71
N GLY A 2 57.50 1.96 -32.43
CA GLY A 2 56.25 2.74 -32.49
C GLY A 2 55.85 3.48 -31.20
N GLY A 3 55.60 4.79 -31.19
CA GLY A 3 55.57 5.80 -32.23
C GLY A 3 55.25 7.15 -31.57
N ASP A 4 55.81 8.21 -32.13
CA ASP A 4 55.44 9.61 -31.89
C ASP A 4 54.04 9.87 -32.44
N VAL A 5 53.24 10.76 -31.83
CA VAL A 5 52.63 11.95 -32.48
C VAL A 5 52.23 12.97 -31.40
N GLU A 6 52.67 14.19 -31.63
CA GLU A 6 52.47 15.45 -30.92
C GLU A 6 51.06 16.10 -31.02
N HIS A 7 50.83 17.01 -30.08
CA HIS A 7 50.26 18.37 -30.16
C HIS A 7 48.81 18.69 -30.62
N ALA A 8 48.30 19.69 -29.87
CA ALA A 8 47.40 20.80 -30.25
C ALA A 8 45.89 20.51 -30.30
N ALA A 9 44.97 21.40 -29.91
CA ALA A 9 45.03 22.71 -29.26
C ALA A 9 43.61 23.07 -28.79
N HIS A 10 43.55 24.10 -27.93
CA HIS A 10 42.38 24.80 -27.42
C HIS A 10 41.32 25.23 -28.44
N VAL A 11 40.08 25.41 -27.94
CA VAL A 11 39.28 26.66 -27.87
C VAL A 11 37.79 26.34 -28.07
N GLY A 12 36.92 26.87 -27.20
CA GLY A 12 35.51 27.08 -27.55
C GLY A 12 34.47 27.00 -26.43
N MET A 13 34.66 27.73 -25.32
CA MET A 13 33.52 28.09 -24.45
C MET A 13 32.67 29.16 -25.14
N ALA A 14 31.36 28.92 -25.29
CA ALA A 14 30.38 29.98 -25.51
C ALA A 14 28.98 29.54 -25.03
N THR A 15 28.60 30.04 -23.86
CA THR A 15 27.21 30.19 -23.41
C THR A 15 26.46 31.25 -24.23
N PRO A 16 25.11 31.21 -24.26
CA PRO A 16 24.37 32.45 -24.15
C PRO A 16 23.26 32.41 -23.08
N ARG A 17 23.48 33.28 -22.08
CA ARG A 17 22.57 34.30 -21.51
C ARG A 17 21.05 34.04 -21.45
N ALA A 18 20.59 34.04 -20.20
CA ALA A 18 19.21 34.30 -19.79
C ALA A 18 18.69 35.67 -20.24
N VAL A 19 17.40 35.74 -20.58
CA VAL A 19 16.61 36.97 -20.71
C VAL A 19 15.48 36.92 -19.70
N GLN A 20 15.39 37.99 -18.91
CA GLN A 20 14.41 38.22 -17.85
C GLN A 20 13.06 38.71 -18.39
N ASN A 21 12.00 38.30 -17.69
CA ASN A 21 10.77 39.01 -17.31
C ASN A 21 10.22 40.13 -18.22
N GLY A 22 9.03 39.91 -18.75
CA GLY A 22 8.12 40.94 -19.25
C GLY A 22 6.68 40.65 -18.82
N THR A 23 6.24 41.28 -17.73
CA THR A 23 4.85 41.38 -17.30
C THR A 23 4.14 42.42 -18.17
N LEU A 24 3.05 42.08 -18.85
CA LEU A 24 2.12 43.08 -19.40
C LEU A 24 0.67 42.72 -19.10
N GLN A 25 -0.01 43.72 -18.56
CA GLN A 25 -1.39 43.78 -18.15
C GLN A 25 -2.35 43.98 -19.33
N ASN A 26 -3.54 43.37 -19.19
CA ASN A 26 -4.88 43.92 -19.39
C ASN A 26 -5.17 44.92 -20.55
N ASN A 27 -6.07 44.53 -21.46
CA ASN A 27 -7.24 45.36 -21.83
C ASN A 27 -8.26 44.50 -22.61
N SER A 28 -9.45 44.24 -22.08
CA SER A 28 -10.68 45.04 -22.28
C SER A 28 -11.18 45.08 -23.73
N ARG A 29 -12.27 44.35 -24.00
CA ARG A 29 -13.40 44.75 -24.86
C ARG A 29 -14.59 43.80 -24.65
N ARG A 30 -15.63 44.27 -23.94
CA ARG A 30 -17.06 43.92 -24.16
C ARG A 30 -17.60 44.87 -25.24
N SER A 31 -18.65 44.60 -26.02
CA SER A 31 -20.07 44.24 -25.77
C SER A 31 -20.76 44.04 -27.15
N PRO A 32 -22.11 43.99 -27.30
CA PRO A 32 -23.21 43.28 -26.62
C PRO A 32 -23.92 42.32 -27.64
N GLU A 33 -24.87 41.43 -27.34
CA GLU A 33 -26.32 41.54 -27.04
C GLU A 33 -26.78 40.05 -26.86
N ASP A 34 -27.49 39.66 -25.81
CA ASP A 34 -28.96 39.52 -25.84
C ASP A 34 -29.55 39.47 -24.42
N VAL A 35 -30.67 40.17 -24.28
CA VAL A 35 -31.50 40.31 -23.07
C VAL A 35 -32.82 39.55 -23.30
N MET A 36 -33.33 38.92 -22.24
CA MET A 36 -34.74 38.69 -21.82
C MET A 36 -34.89 37.28 -21.22
N THR A 37 -35.54 36.95 -20.09
CA THR A 37 -36.16 37.66 -18.95
C THR A 37 -36.58 36.59 -17.92
N GLY A 38 -36.48 36.92 -16.63
CA GLY A 38 -37.36 36.42 -15.54
C GLY A 38 -36.92 35.11 -14.84
N SER A 39 -37.12 34.88 -13.55
CA SER A 39 -37.53 35.71 -12.39
C SER A 39 -37.42 34.83 -11.14
N HIS A 40 -37.01 35.41 -10.01
CA HIS A 40 -37.21 34.95 -8.60
C HIS A 40 -36.50 33.63 -8.18
N ASP A 41 -36.04 33.38 -6.97
CA ASP A 41 -36.11 34.06 -5.67
C ASP A 41 -34.92 33.55 -4.84
N SER A 42 -34.35 34.39 -4.00
CA SER A 42 -33.19 34.09 -3.16
C SER A 42 -33.61 34.10 -1.69
N THR A 43 -33.56 32.95 -1.02
CA THR A 43 -33.54 32.90 0.45
C THR A 43 -32.58 31.83 0.96
N VAL A 44 -31.39 32.28 1.35
CA VAL A 44 -30.56 31.64 2.37
C VAL A 44 -31.17 32.02 3.73
N ASP A 45 -31.61 31.05 4.51
CA ASP A 45 -31.96 31.25 5.93
C ASP A 45 -30.83 30.74 6.82
N GLN A 46 -30.27 31.66 7.60
CA GLN A 46 -29.41 31.36 8.73
C GLN A 46 -30.27 30.90 9.91
N ARG A 47 -30.41 29.58 10.09
CA ARG A 47 -30.60 28.90 11.38
C ARG A 47 -30.75 27.40 11.12
N GLY A 48 -29.67 26.64 11.32
CA GLY A 48 -29.71 25.18 11.24
C GLY A 48 -30.77 24.58 12.16
N ARG A 49 -31.87 24.09 11.59
CA ARG A 49 -32.82 23.13 12.16
C ARG A 49 -33.68 22.52 11.05
N LYS A 50 -33.70 21.18 10.95
CA LYS A 50 -34.47 20.40 9.97
C LYS A 50 -35.98 20.48 10.28
N ALA A 51 -36.81 20.71 9.25
CA ALA A 51 -38.27 20.60 9.34
C ALA A 51 -38.73 19.12 9.28
N PRO A 52 -39.76 18.71 10.05
CA PRO A 52 -40.32 17.36 9.97
C PRO A 52 -41.40 17.24 8.89
N CYS A 53 -41.47 16.04 8.28
CA CYS A 53 -42.48 15.64 7.29
C CYS A 53 -43.87 15.44 7.95
N PRO A 54 -44.99 15.87 7.35
CA PRO A 54 -46.33 15.63 7.89
C PRO A 54 -46.90 14.25 7.49
N PRO A 55 -47.79 13.63 8.28
CA PRO A 55 -48.42 12.35 7.93
C PRO A 55 -49.91 12.46 7.53
N ARG A 56 -50.41 11.33 6.97
CA ARG A 56 -51.80 10.90 6.70
C ARG A 56 -52.40 11.41 5.38
N THR A 57 -53.23 10.66 4.64
CA THR A 57 -54.43 9.91 5.09
C THR A 57 -54.81 8.74 4.16
N SER A 58 -55.46 7.73 4.76
CA SER A 58 -56.29 6.70 4.13
C SER A 58 -57.56 7.27 3.51
N ALA A 59 -57.97 6.78 2.34
CA ALA A 59 -59.32 6.95 1.80
C ALA A 59 -59.86 5.62 1.26
N SER A 60 -61.05 5.27 1.73
CA SER A 60 -61.90 4.14 1.36
C SER A 60 -62.80 4.47 0.17
N GLY A 61 -63.03 3.50 -0.72
CA GLY A 61 -64.10 3.56 -1.73
C GLY A 61 -64.18 2.25 -2.52
N GLY A 62 -65.25 1.48 -2.32
CA GLY A 62 -65.44 0.13 -2.87
C GLY A 62 -66.18 0.08 -4.21
N GLY A 63 -66.02 -1.05 -4.91
CA GLY A 63 -66.78 -1.45 -6.10
C GLY A 63 -66.53 -2.93 -6.42
N ARG A 64 -67.61 -3.68 -6.66
CA ARG A 64 -67.76 -5.15 -6.56
C ARG A 64 -67.31 -5.91 -7.82
N GLY A 65 -66.94 -7.18 -7.65
CA GLY A 65 -66.90 -8.19 -8.73
C GLY A 65 -66.21 -9.48 -8.31
N ALA A 66 -66.97 -10.57 -8.17
CA ALA A 66 -66.60 -11.83 -7.55
C ALA A 66 -65.74 -12.76 -8.47
N HIS A 67 -64.85 -13.56 -7.87
CA HIS A 67 -64.73 -15.02 -8.08
C HIS A 67 -63.55 -15.61 -7.27
N GLY A 68 -63.80 -16.73 -6.57
CA GLY A 68 -62.83 -17.84 -6.47
C GLY A 68 -61.82 -17.85 -5.32
N ASP A 69 -62.23 -18.48 -4.22
CA ASP A 69 -61.48 -19.47 -3.43
C ASP A 69 -60.11 -19.17 -2.77
N ARG A 70 -60.18 -19.21 -1.43
CA ARG A 70 -59.32 -19.94 -0.48
C ARG A 70 -57.80 -19.74 -0.54
N ALA A 71 -57.36 -19.07 0.53
CA ALA A 71 -56.49 -19.61 1.58
C ALA A 71 -55.10 -18.95 1.74
N SER A 72 -54.97 -18.34 2.91
CA SER A 72 -53.76 -18.19 3.72
C SER A 72 -52.58 -17.43 3.09
N GLY A 73 -52.57 -16.12 3.35
CA GLY A 73 -51.34 -15.37 3.42
C GLY A 73 -50.40 -15.96 4.48
N ARG A 74 -49.14 -16.16 4.10
CA ARG A 74 -48.02 -16.19 5.03
C ARG A 74 -47.06 -15.07 4.65
N VAL A 75 -47.28 -13.93 5.30
CA VAL A 75 -46.24 -12.92 5.48
C VAL A 75 -45.16 -13.59 6.33
N SER A 76 -44.04 -13.91 5.71
CA SER A 76 -42.86 -14.41 6.42
C SER A 76 -42.22 -13.24 7.17
N CYS A 77 -42.64 -13.05 8.41
CA CYS A 77 -41.89 -12.27 9.40
C CYS A 77 -40.56 -12.99 9.64
N TYR A 78 -39.48 -12.52 9.03
CA TYR A 78 -38.13 -12.91 9.43
C TYR A 78 -37.87 -12.39 10.86
N LEU A 79 -38.09 -13.27 11.84
CA LEU A 79 -37.61 -13.10 13.20
C LEU A 79 -36.08 -13.00 13.18
N ARG A 80 -35.58 -11.93 13.79
CA ARG A 80 -34.17 -11.76 14.16
C ARG A 80 -33.74 -12.92 15.07
N PRO A 81 -32.67 -13.67 14.77
CA PRO A 81 -32.13 -14.62 15.73
C PRO A 81 -31.42 -13.85 16.85
N LYS A 82 -31.89 -14.05 18.09
CA LYS A 82 -31.17 -13.67 19.31
C LYS A 82 -29.84 -14.42 19.33
N LEU A 83 -28.73 -13.69 19.38
CA LEU A 83 -27.41 -14.21 19.73
C LEU A 83 -27.48 -14.87 21.12
N MET A 84 -27.52 -16.19 21.17
CA MET A 84 -27.23 -16.94 22.39
C MET A 84 -25.73 -16.83 22.68
N ARG A 85 -25.42 -16.12 23.76
CA ARG A 85 -24.09 -16.01 24.33
C ARG A 85 -23.78 -17.31 25.08
N VAL A 86 -23.04 -18.22 24.46
CA VAL A 86 -22.52 -19.42 25.14
C VAL A 86 -21.50 -18.95 26.17
N ARG A 87 -21.88 -18.99 27.45
CA ARG A 87 -21.01 -18.72 28.60
C ARG A 87 -20.24 -20.01 28.89
N SER A 88 -18.98 -20.06 28.46
CA SER A 88 -18.05 -21.13 28.87
C SER A 88 -17.74 -20.97 30.36
N CYS A 89 -18.22 -21.91 31.17
CA CYS A 89 -17.84 -22.03 32.58
C CYS A 89 -16.46 -22.68 32.67
N LEU A 90 -15.41 -21.88 32.81
CA LEU A 90 -14.10 -22.35 33.27
C LEU A 90 -14.04 -22.21 34.79
N PRO A 91 -13.57 -23.23 35.54
CA PRO A 91 -13.42 -23.15 36.99
C PRO A 91 -12.26 -22.21 37.36
N ALA A 92 -12.49 -21.41 38.41
CA ALA A 92 -11.52 -20.47 38.98
C ALA A 92 -10.38 -21.22 39.71
N PRO A 93 -9.14 -20.70 39.69
CA PRO A 93 -8.05 -21.25 40.48
C PRO A 93 -8.23 -20.88 41.98
N PRO A 94 -7.84 -21.76 42.92
CA PRO A 94 -7.89 -21.46 44.35
C PRO A 94 -6.80 -20.47 44.76
N SER A 95 -7.18 -19.55 45.66
CA SER A 95 -6.31 -18.57 46.29
C SER A 95 -5.27 -19.23 47.20
N LEU A 96 -3.99 -18.98 46.94
CA LEU A 96 -2.92 -19.38 47.86
C LEU A 96 -2.83 -18.39 49.02
N ALA A 97 -3.18 -18.89 50.19
CA ALA A 97 -3.00 -18.23 51.47
C ALA A 97 -1.50 -18.07 51.77
N ARG A 98 -1.17 -16.86 52.23
CA ARG A 98 0.15 -16.45 52.70
C ARG A 98 0.35 -16.97 54.12
N THR A 99 1.28 -17.90 54.31
CA THR A 99 1.84 -18.21 55.64
C THR A 99 3.36 -18.16 55.53
N GLY A 100 3.95 -17.26 56.30
CA GLY A 100 5.40 -17.18 56.50
C GLY A 100 5.87 -18.27 57.46
N GLY A 101 7.12 -18.69 57.27
CA GLY A 101 7.82 -19.62 58.15
C GLY A 101 9.28 -19.73 57.71
N MET A 102 10.16 -19.04 58.43
CA MET A 102 11.61 -19.01 58.24
C MET A 102 12.22 -20.30 58.79
N MET A 103 12.98 -21.06 57.98
CA MET A 103 14.00 -21.98 58.46
C MET A 103 15.20 -22.00 57.50
N ILE A 104 16.25 -21.32 57.96
CA ILE A 104 17.62 -21.32 57.47
C ILE A 104 18.29 -22.55 58.13
N ASN A 105 18.98 -23.44 57.37
CA ASN A 105 20.35 -23.90 57.69
C ASN A 105 20.92 -25.19 57.05
N ASP A 106 20.24 -26.02 56.25
CA ASP A 106 20.84 -27.35 55.93
C ASP A 106 21.17 -27.68 54.46
N THR A 107 20.90 -26.79 53.50
CA THR A 107 21.04 -27.12 52.05
C THR A 107 22.29 -26.55 51.37
N LEU A 108 23.00 -25.59 51.97
CA LEU A 108 24.16 -24.95 51.35
C LEU A 108 25.48 -25.74 51.46
N MET A 109 25.54 -26.78 52.29
CA MET A 109 26.77 -27.57 52.50
C MET A 109 26.79 -28.92 51.75
N ARG A 110 25.71 -29.29 51.03
CA ARG A 110 25.62 -30.54 50.25
C ARG A 110 25.87 -30.37 48.75
N SER A 111 25.81 -29.15 48.23
CA SER A 111 26.02 -28.87 46.79
C SER A 111 27.50 -28.67 46.41
N LEU A 112 28.39 -28.47 47.39
CA LEU A 112 29.83 -28.30 47.14
C LEU A 112 30.58 -29.63 46.92
N VAL A 113 29.97 -30.78 47.24
CA VAL A 113 30.60 -32.10 47.08
C VAL A 113 30.38 -32.67 45.66
N VAL A 114 29.38 -32.23 44.91
CA VAL A 114 29.13 -32.68 43.53
C VAL A 114 30.03 -31.94 42.51
N ALA A 115 30.55 -30.76 42.86
CA ALA A 115 31.41 -29.96 41.98
C ALA A 115 32.87 -30.50 41.87
N ALA A 116 33.29 -31.42 42.74
CA ALA A 116 34.67 -31.93 42.78
C ALA A 116 34.88 -33.28 42.07
N LEU A 117 33.83 -33.91 41.51
CA LEU A 117 33.88 -35.25 40.90
C LEU A 117 33.61 -35.27 39.38
N ALA A 118 33.58 -34.10 38.73
CA ALA A 118 33.44 -33.98 37.27
C ALA A 118 34.74 -33.49 36.59
N LEU A 119 35.89 -33.65 37.26
CA LEU A 119 37.21 -33.20 36.81
C LEU A 119 38.11 -34.32 36.27
N LEU A 120 37.55 -35.43 35.76
CA LEU A 120 38.39 -36.45 35.11
C LEU A 120 37.63 -37.26 34.05
N TRP A 121 37.39 -36.66 32.90
CA TRP A 121 37.40 -37.39 31.62
C TRP A 121 38.15 -36.56 30.59
N ALA A 122 39.45 -36.79 30.52
CA ALA A 122 40.31 -36.31 29.46
C ALA A 122 40.13 -37.22 28.23
N ALA A 123 39.80 -36.61 27.09
CA ALA A 123 39.97 -37.18 25.76
C ALA A 123 40.71 -36.15 24.88
N PRO A 124 41.51 -36.61 23.90
CA PRO A 124 42.59 -35.83 23.30
C PRO A 124 42.11 -34.84 22.24
N GLY A 125 42.98 -33.86 21.96
CA GLY A 125 42.69 -32.64 21.23
C GLY A 125 42.07 -32.82 19.85
N MET A 126 41.01 -32.06 19.61
CA MET A 126 40.71 -31.54 18.28
C MET A 126 41.59 -30.32 18.05
N ALA A 127 42.46 -30.40 17.06
CA ALA A 127 43.21 -29.26 16.54
C ALA A 127 42.22 -28.16 16.13
N GLN A 128 42.28 -27.02 16.83
CA GLN A 128 41.71 -25.78 16.31
C GLN A 128 42.63 -25.34 15.18
N THR A 129 42.21 -25.55 13.94
CA THR A 129 42.75 -24.81 12.81
C THR A 129 42.64 -23.32 13.14
N PRO A 130 43.70 -22.52 12.96
CA PRO A 130 43.58 -21.08 13.07
C PRO A 130 42.50 -20.66 12.08
N SER A 131 41.45 -20.02 12.57
CA SER A 131 40.52 -19.28 11.74
C SER A 131 41.35 -18.18 11.07
N GLY A 132 41.78 -18.44 9.84
CA GLY A 132 42.25 -17.40 8.95
C GLY A 132 41.20 -16.29 8.87
N PRO A 133 41.60 -15.05 8.54
CA PRO A 133 40.65 -13.96 8.37
C PRO A 133 39.53 -14.45 7.45
N ALA A 134 38.28 -14.28 7.91
CA ALA A 134 37.10 -14.63 7.14
C ALA A 134 37.31 -14.13 5.70
N PRO A 135 37.11 -14.97 4.67
CA PRO A 135 37.23 -14.49 3.31
C PRO A 135 36.28 -13.30 3.18
N ALA A 136 36.85 -12.15 2.81
CA ALA A 136 36.09 -10.95 2.49
C ALA A 136 34.91 -11.41 1.65
N ALA A 137 33.69 -11.15 2.15
CA ALA A 137 32.46 -11.48 1.46
C ALA A 137 32.64 -11.04 0.02
N GLY A 138 32.74 -12.02 -0.88
CA GLY A 138 32.90 -11.76 -2.29
C GLY A 138 31.80 -10.79 -2.69
N ALA A 139 32.16 -9.78 -3.47
CA ALA A 139 31.25 -8.82 -4.06
C ALA A 139 30.23 -9.55 -4.96
N GLY A 140 29.25 -10.18 -4.33
CA GLY A 140 28.07 -10.78 -4.92
C GLY A 140 26.93 -9.77 -4.80
N ARG A 141 26.16 -9.64 -5.88
CA ARG A 141 25.01 -8.73 -6.11
C ARG A 141 24.47 -8.00 -4.86
N PRO A 142 24.20 -6.69 -4.93
CA PRO A 142 23.70 -5.90 -3.81
C PRO A 142 22.36 -6.49 -3.33
N GLY A 143 22.40 -7.20 -2.21
CA GLY A 143 21.28 -7.88 -1.61
C GLY A 143 21.41 -7.84 -0.10
N PHE A 144 20.27 -7.72 0.59
CA PHE A 144 20.25 -7.74 2.04
C PHE A 144 20.71 -9.11 2.56
N PRO A 145 21.41 -9.17 3.71
CA PRO A 145 21.71 -10.45 4.34
C PRO A 145 20.41 -11.20 4.68
N ALA A 146 20.43 -12.53 4.69
CA ALA A 146 19.22 -13.33 4.92
C ALA A 146 18.56 -13.09 6.28
N THR A 147 19.33 -12.60 7.27
CA THR A 147 18.84 -12.20 8.59
C THR A 147 18.10 -10.86 8.60
N SER A 148 18.20 -10.09 7.52
CA SER A 148 17.59 -8.77 7.43
C SER A 148 16.08 -8.85 7.27
N PHE A 149 15.34 -8.01 7.98
CA PHE A 149 13.89 -7.88 7.77
C PHE A 149 13.54 -7.28 6.39
N LEU A 150 14.50 -6.60 5.75
CA LEU A 150 14.32 -6.03 4.41
C LEU A 150 14.38 -7.09 3.31
N ALA A 151 15.05 -8.24 3.53
CA ALA A 151 15.13 -9.31 2.54
C ALA A 151 13.75 -9.91 2.16
N PRO A 152 12.91 -10.38 3.11
CA PRO A 152 11.56 -10.86 2.78
C PRO A 152 10.64 -9.72 2.30
N THR A 153 10.86 -8.49 2.78
CA THR A 153 10.08 -7.32 2.36
C THR A 153 10.34 -6.98 0.89
N LYS A 154 11.60 -6.95 0.45
CA LYS A 154 11.99 -6.76 -0.95
C LYS A 154 11.44 -7.88 -1.84
N THR A 155 11.52 -9.13 -1.37
CA THR A 155 10.94 -10.27 -2.10
C THR A 155 9.43 -10.13 -2.30
N THR A 156 8.72 -9.67 -1.26
CA THR A 156 7.28 -9.39 -1.33
C THR A 156 6.98 -8.26 -2.32
N TRP A 157 7.79 -7.21 -2.33
CA TRP A 157 7.68 -6.11 -3.29
C TRP A 157 7.85 -6.59 -4.74
N GLU A 158 8.91 -7.34 -5.04
CA GLU A 158 9.14 -7.86 -6.40
C GLU A 158 8.03 -8.81 -6.85
N SER A 159 7.52 -9.65 -5.95
CA SER A 159 6.33 -10.46 -6.24
C SER A 159 5.11 -9.59 -6.53
N THR A 160 4.90 -8.52 -5.78
CA THR A 160 3.78 -7.59 -5.97
C THR A 160 3.87 -6.88 -7.31
N ARG A 161 5.05 -6.36 -7.67
CA ARG A 161 5.37 -5.79 -8.98
C ARG A 161 4.99 -6.75 -10.11
N ALA A 162 5.47 -8.00 -10.04
CA ALA A 162 5.21 -9.00 -11.08
C ALA A 162 3.70 -9.30 -11.24
N LEU A 163 2.97 -9.36 -10.12
CA LEU A 163 1.53 -9.59 -10.12
C LEU A 163 0.75 -8.45 -10.80
N VAL A 164 1.07 -7.19 -10.49
CA VAL A 164 0.38 -6.03 -11.07
C VAL A 164 0.71 -5.89 -12.56
N LEU A 165 2.00 -5.96 -12.93
CA LEU A 165 2.42 -5.86 -14.33
C LEU A 165 1.81 -6.96 -15.18
N GLY A 166 1.72 -8.18 -14.65
CA GLY A 166 1.08 -9.29 -15.35
C GLY A 166 -0.40 -9.04 -15.67
N LEU A 167 -1.16 -8.35 -14.80
CA LEU A 167 -2.55 -7.99 -15.10
C LEU A 167 -2.64 -6.86 -16.13
N ALA A 168 -1.77 -5.85 -16.01
CA ALA A 168 -1.73 -4.74 -16.95
C ALA A 168 -1.40 -5.21 -18.38
N ASP A 169 -0.59 -6.27 -18.50
CA ASP A 169 -0.15 -6.77 -19.80
C ASP A 169 -1.25 -7.56 -20.54
N ILE A 170 -2.01 -8.40 -19.84
CA ILE A 170 -3.00 -9.26 -20.51
C ILE A 170 -4.29 -8.53 -20.92
N ILE A 171 -4.62 -7.39 -20.29
CA ILE A 171 -5.82 -6.64 -20.66
C ILE A 171 -5.59 -5.93 -22.01
N PRO A 172 -6.51 -6.10 -22.98
CA PRO A 172 -6.45 -5.38 -24.24
C PRO A 172 -6.85 -3.91 -24.05
N GLU A 173 -6.34 -3.04 -24.93
CA GLU A 173 -6.47 -1.59 -24.81
C GLU A 173 -7.93 -1.10 -24.79
N ASP A 174 -8.82 -1.75 -25.54
CA ASP A 174 -10.26 -1.43 -25.57
C ASP A 174 -10.97 -1.63 -24.22
N LYS A 175 -10.34 -2.34 -23.27
CA LYS A 175 -10.88 -2.58 -21.92
C LYS A 175 -10.23 -1.72 -20.84
N TYR A 176 -9.28 -0.85 -21.17
CA TYR A 176 -8.64 0.02 -20.18
C TYR A 176 -9.65 0.99 -19.53
N ASP A 177 -10.71 1.37 -20.22
CA ASP A 177 -11.76 2.25 -19.70
C ASP A 177 -12.91 1.50 -19.00
N PHE A 178 -12.81 0.17 -18.88
CA PHE A 178 -13.77 -0.64 -18.14
C PHE A 178 -13.76 -0.27 -16.64
N ARG A 179 -14.97 -0.18 -16.07
CA ARG A 179 -15.20 -0.08 -14.63
C ARG A 179 -16.40 -0.97 -14.24
N PRO A 180 -16.32 -1.74 -13.14
CA PRO A 180 -17.43 -2.60 -12.69
C PRO A 180 -18.71 -1.82 -12.34
N THR A 181 -18.56 -0.61 -11.78
CA THR A 181 -19.68 0.27 -11.44
C THR A 181 -19.30 1.73 -11.73
N PRO A 182 -20.27 2.65 -11.91
CA PRO A 182 -19.96 4.06 -12.13
C PRO A 182 -19.19 4.74 -10.99
N ALA A 183 -19.31 4.22 -9.76
CA ALA A 183 -18.71 4.81 -8.56
C ALA A 183 -17.24 4.42 -8.33
N VAL A 184 -16.70 3.49 -9.11
CA VAL A 184 -15.30 3.04 -8.98
C VAL A 184 -14.46 3.50 -10.17
N ARG A 185 -13.15 3.56 -9.94
CA ARG A 185 -12.16 3.91 -10.96
C ARG A 185 -12.21 2.95 -12.15
N THR A 186 -11.83 3.42 -13.34
CA THR A 186 -11.55 2.53 -14.47
C THR A 186 -10.26 1.72 -14.22
N PHE A 187 -10.06 0.66 -15.00
CA PHE A 187 -8.81 -0.10 -15.00
C PHE A 187 -7.60 0.83 -15.23
N ARG A 188 -7.70 1.72 -16.22
CA ARG A 188 -6.74 2.79 -16.53
C ARG A 188 -6.44 3.67 -15.32
N GLU A 189 -7.49 4.20 -14.69
CA GLU A 189 -7.35 5.10 -13.55
C GLU A 189 -6.68 4.42 -12.35
N ILE A 190 -6.90 3.10 -12.15
CA ILE A 190 -6.19 2.34 -11.12
C ILE A 190 -4.69 2.23 -11.45
N LEU A 191 -4.32 1.97 -12.71
CA LEU A 191 -2.90 1.90 -13.09
C LEU A 191 -2.20 3.25 -12.96
N ILE A 192 -2.84 4.34 -13.39
CA ILE A 192 -2.32 5.72 -13.22
C ILE A 192 -2.15 6.06 -11.73
N HIS A 193 -3.12 5.66 -10.90
CA HIS A 193 -3.02 5.81 -9.45
C HIS A 193 -1.80 5.08 -8.88
N LEU A 194 -1.59 3.81 -9.27
CA LEU A 194 -0.42 3.03 -8.82
C LEU A 194 0.91 3.64 -9.25
N ILE A 195 1.00 4.17 -10.47
CA ILE A 195 2.19 4.92 -10.93
C ILE A 195 2.50 6.05 -9.96
N GLY A 196 1.51 6.88 -9.64
CA GLY A 196 1.67 8.02 -8.72
C GLY A 196 2.01 7.58 -7.30
N GLU A 197 1.33 6.58 -6.75
CA GLU A 197 1.57 6.09 -5.40
C GLU A 197 2.95 5.46 -5.26
N ASN A 198 3.43 4.70 -6.26
CA ASN A 198 4.80 4.18 -6.28
C ASN A 198 5.81 5.32 -6.10
N TYR A 199 5.74 6.37 -6.93
CA TYR A 199 6.61 7.54 -6.75
C TYR A 199 6.44 8.22 -5.40
N THR A 200 5.20 8.34 -4.90
CA THR A 200 4.89 9.02 -3.63
C THR A 200 5.48 8.29 -2.43
N PHE A 201 5.35 6.98 -2.36
CA PHE A 201 5.88 6.21 -1.25
C PHE A 201 7.39 6.06 -1.34
N PHE A 202 7.96 5.75 -2.51
CA PHE A 202 9.41 5.60 -2.64
C PHE A 202 10.16 6.92 -2.47
N SER A 203 9.59 8.06 -2.86
CA SER A 203 10.19 9.38 -2.58
C SER A 203 10.22 9.70 -1.10
N ARG A 204 9.27 9.21 -0.29
CA ARG A 204 9.35 9.30 1.18
C ARG A 204 10.48 8.44 1.74
N VAL A 205 10.79 7.32 1.10
CA VAL A 205 11.91 6.46 1.50
C VAL A 205 13.24 7.11 1.11
N SER A 206 13.41 7.58 -0.12
CA SER A 206 14.66 8.20 -0.58
C SER A 206 14.88 9.61 -0.07
N GLY A 207 13.80 10.35 0.21
CA GLY A 207 13.83 11.79 0.50
C GLY A 207 13.76 12.68 -0.75
N ASP A 208 13.55 12.11 -1.94
CA ASP A 208 13.49 12.88 -3.18
C ASP A 208 12.25 13.79 -3.23
N ASN A 209 12.37 14.95 -3.88
CA ASN A 209 11.22 15.78 -4.26
C ASN A 209 10.93 15.61 -5.75
N LEU A 210 9.89 14.85 -6.07
CA LEU A 210 9.52 14.51 -7.45
C LEU A 210 8.39 15.38 -8.04
N GLY A 211 7.92 16.37 -7.28
CA GLY A 211 6.78 17.19 -7.68
C GLY A 211 5.44 16.45 -7.69
N SER A 212 4.45 17.04 -8.36
CA SER A 212 3.06 16.53 -8.37
C SER A 212 2.87 15.33 -9.29
N ASN A 213 2.04 14.37 -8.87
CA ASN A 213 1.63 13.23 -9.70
C ASN A 213 0.64 13.60 -10.80
N ALA A 214 0.12 14.83 -10.84
CA ALA A 214 -0.74 15.31 -11.93
C ALA A 214 -0.09 15.16 -13.33
N ARG A 215 1.25 15.03 -13.39
CA ARG A 215 2.00 14.70 -14.60
C ARG A 215 1.57 13.38 -15.27
N PHE A 216 0.91 12.47 -14.55
CA PHE A 216 0.44 11.19 -15.08
C PHE A 216 -1.03 11.21 -15.54
N ASP A 217 -1.78 12.26 -15.22
CA ASP A 217 -3.22 12.34 -15.52
C ASP A 217 -3.50 12.45 -17.02
N ALA A 218 -2.48 12.73 -17.83
CA ALA A 218 -2.56 12.83 -19.28
C ALA A 218 -2.29 11.50 -20.01
N LEU A 219 -1.90 10.41 -19.33
CA LEU A 219 -1.62 9.12 -19.99
C LEU A 219 -2.91 8.50 -20.55
N ARG A 220 -2.90 8.09 -21.83
CA ARG A 220 -4.12 7.62 -22.54
C ARG A 220 -3.95 6.29 -23.25
N SER A 221 -2.78 5.95 -23.76
CA SER A 221 -2.61 4.65 -24.43
C SER A 221 -2.17 3.56 -23.45
N ARG A 222 -2.48 2.31 -23.79
CA ARG A 222 -1.94 1.14 -23.06
C ARG A 222 -0.41 1.19 -23.00
N ALA A 223 0.24 1.57 -24.10
CA ALA A 223 1.70 1.62 -24.21
C ALA A 223 2.31 2.67 -23.28
N GLU A 224 1.77 3.89 -23.25
CA GLU A 224 2.22 4.96 -22.34
C GLU A 224 2.08 4.57 -20.88
N ILE A 225 0.93 3.98 -20.51
CA ILE A 225 0.65 3.55 -19.14
C ILE A 225 1.58 2.42 -18.74
N MET A 226 1.75 1.40 -19.58
CA MET A 226 2.65 0.28 -19.28
C MET A 226 4.09 0.76 -19.09
N LYS A 227 4.56 1.67 -19.95
CA LYS A 227 5.89 2.28 -19.81
C LYS A 227 6.03 3.03 -18.49
N ALA A 228 5.10 3.94 -18.17
CA ALA A 228 5.14 4.72 -16.94
C ALA A 228 5.01 3.84 -15.68
N LEU A 229 4.21 2.78 -15.76
CA LEU A 229 4.07 1.78 -14.69
C LEU A 229 5.41 1.08 -14.47
N GLN A 230 6.07 0.62 -15.53
CA GLN A 230 7.38 -0.01 -15.44
C GLN A 230 8.43 0.93 -14.82
N GLU A 231 8.49 2.18 -15.28
CA GLU A 231 9.40 3.21 -14.78
C GLU A 231 9.16 3.53 -13.29
N SER A 232 7.90 3.48 -12.83
CA SER A 232 7.58 3.68 -11.41
C SER A 232 8.10 2.55 -10.53
N TYR A 233 8.05 1.30 -11.02
CA TYR A 233 8.63 0.14 -10.33
C TYR A 233 10.16 0.17 -10.35
N ASP A 234 10.76 0.60 -11.47
CA ASP A 234 12.21 0.72 -11.59
C ASP A 234 12.77 1.83 -10.69
N TYR A 235 12.01 2.92 -10.49
CA TYR A 235 12.34 3.90 -9.46
C TYR A 235 12.37 3.25 -8.08
N GLY A 236 11.36 2.45 -7.71
CA GLY A 236 11.36 1.69 -6.47
C GLY A 236 12.56 0.75 -6.34
N ALA A 237 12.94 0.06 -7.42
CA ALA A 237 14.12 -0.81 -7.45
C ALA A 237 15.41 -0.03 -7.12
N ARG A 238 15.60 1.16 -7.70
CA ARG A 238 16.74 2.04 -7.35
C ARG A 238 16.72 2.47 -5.89
N VAL A 239 15.55 2.79 -5.34
CA VAL A 239 15.44 3.15 -3.92
C VAL A 239 15.80 1.97 -3.02
N TRP A 240 15.43 0.74 -3.40
CA TRP A 240 15.82 -0.48 -2.70
C TRP A 240 17.33 -0.73 -2.70
N GLU A 241 18.06 -0.34 -3.75
CA GLU A 241 19.51 -0.49 -3.84
C GLU A 241 20.26 0.42 -2.85
N GLY A 242 19.72 1.61 -2.57
CA GLY A 242 20.32 2.58 -1.66
C GLY A 242 19.92 2.45 -0.19
N LEU A 243 19.02 1.52 0.12
CA LEU A 243 18.46 1.31 1.45
C LEU A 243 19.34 0.38 2.28
N THR A 244 19.53 0.70 3.56
CA THR A 244 20.15 -0.18 4.57
C THR A 244 19.18 -0.36 5.73
N GLU A 245 19.43 -1.33 6.62
CA GLU A 245 18.58 -1.54 7.81
C GLU A 245 18.60 -0.32 8.74
N GLU A 246 19.75 0.31 8.90
CA GLU A 246 19.91 1.50 9.73
C GLU A 246 19.07 2.65 9.18
N LYS A 247 19.19 2.94 7.88
CA LYS A 247 18.39 3.97 7.21
C LYS A 247 16.90 3.67 7.29
N ALA A 248 16.52 2.39 7.17
CA ALA A 248 15.15 1.94 7.23
C ALA A 248 14.51 2.24 8.60
N LEU A 249 15.29 2.17 9.69
CA LEU A 249 14.84 2.41 11.06
C LEU A 249 14.83 3.89 11.48
N GLU A 250 15.41 4.79 10.69
CA GLU A 250 15.37 6.23 10.93
C GLU A 250 13.93 6.77 10.97
N MET A 251 13.69 7.77 11.82
CA MET A 251 12.40 8.45 11.90
C MET A 251 12.30 9.54 10.84
N VAL A 252 11.28 9.49 10.00
CA VAL A 252 10.98 10.48 8.96
C VAL A 252 9.57 11.03 9.14
N ALA A 253 9.31 12.20 8.55
CA ALA A 253 7.97 12.77 8.52
C ALA A 253 7.06 11.92 7.62
N GLY A 254 6.03 11.34 8.23
CA GLY A 254 4.95 10.64 7.57
C GLY A 254 3.82 11.58 7.16
N ARG A 255 2.64 11.00 6.87
CA ARG A 255 1.47 11.75 6.41
C ARG A 255 0.98 12.72 7.50
N GLY A 256 0.89 14.01 7.17
CA GLY A 256 0.41 15.03 8.12
C GLY A 256 1.41 15.33 9.24
N GLY A 257 2.70 15.03 9.05
CA GLY A 257 3.77 15.41 9.99
C GLY A 257 4.01 14.42 11.13
N GLN A 258 3.34 13.26 11.16
CA GLN A 258 3.62 12.25 12.19
C GLN A 258 5.01 11.68 11.97
N GLN A 259 5.81 11.53 13.03
CA GLN A 259 7.08 10.82 12.91
C GLN A 259 6.84 9.31 12.83
N VAL A 260 7.33 8.69 11.76
CA VAL A 260 7.26 7.24 11.51
C VAL A 260 8.63 6.72 11.11
N GLN A 261 8.88 5.43 11.32
CA GLN A 261 10.09 4.82 10.78
C GLN A 261 10.05 4.84 9.24
N ARG A 262 11.18 5.12 8.59
CA ARG A 262 11.29 5.26 7.12
C ARG A 262 10.74 4.06 6.37
N TRP A 263 10.98 2.85 6.88
CA TRP A 263 10.49 1.61 6.30
C TRP A 263 8.95 1.48 6.31
N ALA A 264 8.22 2.27 7.12
CA ALA A 264 6.75 2.28 7.09
C ALA A 264 6.21 2.73 5.73
N ALA A 265 6.93 3.57 4.98
CA ALA A 265 6.56 3.93 3.62
C ALA A 265 6.67 2.74 2.64
N ILE A 266 7.60 1.81 2.88
CA ILE A 266 7.75 0.57 2.10
C ILE A 266 6.56 -0.36 2.34
N LEU A 267 6.14 -0.51 3.59
CA LEU A 267 4.90 -1.24 3.89
C LEU A 267 3.69 -0.59 3.20
N GLY A 268 3.62 0.74 3.23
CA GLY A 268 2.57 1.52 2.58
C GLY A 268 2.44 1.20 1.10
N VAL A 269 3.55 1.24 0.34
CA VAL A 269 3.52 0.97 -1.10
C VAL A 269 3.15 -0.48 -1.42
N ILE A 270 3.60 -1.45 -0.63
CA ILE A 270 3.23 -2.86 -0.79
C ILE A 270 1.74 -3.04 -0.53
N HIS A 271 1.21 -2.47 0.56
CA HIS A 271 -0.21 -2.52 0.87
C HIS A 271 -1.07 -1.90 -0.22
N ASP A 272 -0.71 -0.70 -0.68
CA ASP A 272 -1.47 0.00 -1.71
C ASP A 272 -1.53 -0.79 -3.03
N ASN A 273 -0.37 -1.29 -3.48
CA ASN A 273 -0.28 -2.13 -4.67
C ASN A 273 -1.10 -3.42 -4.52
N MET A 274 -1.07 -4.08 -3.35
CA MET A 274 -1.82 -5.32 -3.14
C MET A 274 -3.34 -5.09 -3.02
N ASN A 275 -3.76 -3.98 -2.42
CA ASN A 275 -5.17 -3.57 -2.39
C ASN A 275 -5.71 -3.37 -3.80
N HIS A 276 -4.93 -2.68 -4.65
CA HIS A 276 -5.30 -2.44 -6.04
C HIS A 276 -5.12 -3.67 -6.94
N TYR A 277 -4.15 -4.55 -6.67
CA TYR A 277 -4.06 -5.85 -7.32
C TYR A 277 -5.35 -6.65 -7.14
N GLY A 278 -5.89 -6.70 -5.91
CA GLY A 278 -7.17 -7.35 -5.62
C GLY A 278 -8.32 -6.76 -6.47
N ASN A 279 -8.36 -5.44 -6.63
CA ASN A 279 -9.31 -4.79 -7.53
C ASN A 279 -9.09 -5.20 -8.99
N LEU A 280 -7.86 -5.09 -9.51
CA LEU A 280 -7.53 -5.41 -10.91
C LEU A 280 -7.86 -6.86 -11.27
N VAL A 281 -7.67 -7.82 -10.34
CA VAL A 281 -8.07 -9.22 -10.53
C VAL A 281 -9.56 -9.34 -10.85
N VAL A 282 -10.42 -8.61 -10.13
CA VAL A 282 -11.87 -8.61 -10.37
C VAL A 282 -12.18 -8.04 -11.76
N TYR A 283 -11.48 -6.98 -12.17
CA TYR A 283 -11.72 -6.32 -13.47
C TYR A 283 -11.36 -7.27 -14.62
N VAL A 284 -10.22 -7.95 -14.51
CA VAL A 284 -9.79 -8.99 -15.46
C VAL A 284 -10.82 -10.11 -15.57
N ARG A 285 -11.30 -10.64 -14.43
CA ARG A 285 -12.29 -11.72 -14.40
C ARG A 285 -13.64 -11.31 -14.97
N LEU A 286 -14.11 -10.09 -14.69
CA LEU A 286 -15.37 -9.56 -15.25
C LEU A 286 -15.29 -9.34 -16.76
N ASN A 287 -14.08 -9.20 -17.31
CA ASN A 287 -13.84 -9.16 -18.75
C ASN A 287 -13.54 -10.56 -19.35
N GLY A 288 -13.86 -11.64 -18.62
CA GLY A 288 -13.73 -13.02 -19.11
C GLY A 288 -12.30 -13.54 -19.20
N MET A 289 -11.31 -12.81 -18.65
CA MET A 289 -9.91 -13.18 -18.69
C MET A 289 -9.47 -13.91 -17.41
N VAL A 290 -8.37 -14.68 -17.52
CA VAL A 290 -7.77 -15.39 -16.40
C VAL A 290 -6.52 -14.64 -15.93
N PRO A 291 -6.46 -14.15 -14.68
CA PRO A 291 -5.26 -13.57 -14.08
C PRO A 291 -4.06 -14.54 -14.18
N PRO A 292 -2.86 -14.07 -14.59
CA PRO A 292 -1.71 -14.94 -14.88
C PRO A 292 -1.31 -15.81 -13.68
N ARG A 293 -1.40 -15.28 -12.45
CA ARG A 293 -1.08 -16.02 -11.23
C ARG A 293 -1.93 -17.28 -11.03
N SER A 294 -3.17 -17.24 -11.51
CA SER A 294 -4.15 -18.33 -11.40
C SER A 294 -4.34 -19.10 -12.71
N ALA A 295 -3.60 -18.77 -13.76
CA ALA A 295 -3.62 -19.51 -15.00
C ALA A 295 -2.95 -20.89 -14.80
N PRO A 296 -3.37 -21.92 -15.56
CA PRO A 296 -2.65 -23.19 -15.59
C PRO A 296 -1.16 -22.96 -15.86
N ARG A 297 -0.30 -23.65 -15.11
CA ARG A 297 1.13 -23.67 -15.40
C ARG A 297 1.39 -24.82 -16.36
N ASN A 298 1.85 -24.49 -17.56
CA ASN A 298 2.30 -25.46 -18.55
C ASN A 298 3.74 -25.89 -18.23
#